data_AF-A0A914KH84-F1
#
_entry.id   AF-A0A914KH84-F1
#
_cell.length_a   1.000
_cell.length_b   1.000
_cell.length_c   1.000
_cell.angle_alpha   90.00
_cell.angle_beta   90.00
_cell.angle_gamma   90.00
#
_symmetry.space_group_name_H-M   'P 1'
#
loop_
_entity.id
_entity.type
_entity.pdbx_description
1 polymer ?
#
loop_
_entity_poly.entity_id
_entity_poly.type
_entity_poly.pdbx_seq_one_letter_code
_entity_poly.pdbx_strand_id
1 'polypeptide(L)'
;MTHPYIQFTIRTIHRGLDLDLLSNVLISEAIGYGCTGIGTAILGNDLAATPIILGGSEEIKKKYLGQLIDEPVMASYCVTEPGAGSDVSGLKTKAVKKGDDWVINGSKMWITNGGVASWFFVLARTDPDPRRRSGKSIYLLLLWMVMLKGFTSVRVKKVF
;
A
#
# COMPACT_ATOMS: atom_id res chain seq x y z
N MET A 1 5.00 1.88 -26.99
CA MET A 1 5.80 2.38 -25.85
C MET A 1 4.82 3.00 -24.85
N THR A 2 4.40 2.27 -23.82
CA THR A 2 3.56 2.82 -22.75
C THR A 2 4.48 3.62 -21.82
N HIS A 3 4.40 4.95 -21.85
CA HIS A 3 5.09 5.78 -20.87
C HIS A 3 4.41 5.55 -19.51
N PRO A 4 5.15 5.23 -18.44
CA PRO A 4 4.57 5.14 -17.11
C PRO A 4 4.07 6.52 -16.70
N TYR A 5 2.76 6.59 -16.40
CA TYR A 5 2.07 7.87 -16.25
C TYR A 5 2.44 8.61 -14.95
N ILE A 6 2.73 7.88 -13.87
CA ILE A 6 2.83 8.42 -12.51
C ILE A 6 4.01 7.82 -11.72
N GLN A 7 4.68 6.79 -12.27
CA GLN A 7 5.51 5.89 -11.47
C GLN A 7 6.99 5.90 -11.84
N PHE A 8 7.80 6.57 -11.00
CA PHE A 8 9.23 6.82 -11.24
C PHE A 8 10.15 5.76 -10.62
N THR A 9 9.72 5.15 -9.50
CA THR A 9 10.55 4.30 -8.64
C THR A 9 10.40 2.79 -8.86
N ILE A 10 9.40 2.33 -9.61
CA ILE A 10 9.23 0.88 -9.85
C ILE A 10 10.27 0.43 -10.90
N ARG A 11 11.15 -0.50 -10.50
CA ARG A 11 12.24 -1.04 -11.34
C ARG A 11 11.74 -1.75 -12.60
N THR A 12 12.63 -1.85 -13.61
CA THR A 12 12.40 -2.43 -14.96
C THR A 12 11.71 -3.80 -14.97
N ILE A 13 11.84 -4.63 -13.91
CA ILE A 13 11.21 -5.96 -13.82
C ILE A 13 9.69 -5.88 -14.10
N HIS A 14 9.07 -4.72 -13.90
CA HIS A 14 7.64 -4.48 -14.15
C HIS A 14 7.32 -3.46 -15.25
N ARG A 15 8.30 -2.98 -16.04
CA ARG A 15 8.16 -1.93 -17.09
C ARG A 15 8.07 -0.47 -16.59
N GLY A 16 8.58 -0.16 -15.40
CA GLY A 16 8.74 1.23 -14.93
C GLY A 16 10.00 1.92 -15.49
N LEU A 17 10.27 3.17 -15.07
CA LEU A 17 11.37 3.99 -15.61
C LEU A 17 12.77 3.58 -15.14
N ASP A 18 12.87 2.75 -14.10
CA ASP A 18 14.15 2.24 -13.56
C ASP A 18 15.17 3.32 -13.21
N LEU A 19 14.67 4.42 -12.68
CA LEU A 19 15.49 5.53 -12.24
C LEU A 19 16.25 5.15 -10.97
N ASP A 20 17.50 5.61 -10.88
CA ASP A 20 18.28 5.48 -9.66
C ASP A 20 17.68 6.32 -8.52
N LEU A 21 18.16 6.09 -7.30
CA LEU A 21 17.64 6.79 -6.12
C LEU A 21 17.83 8.31 -6.24
N LEU A 22 18.94 8.76 -6.81
CA LEU A 22 19.25 10.18 -6.95
C LEU A 22 18.26 10.87 -7.91
N SER A 23 17.98 10.25 -9.04
CA SER A 23 17.00 10.73 -10.02
C SER A 23 15.61 10.82 -9.39
N ASN A 24 15.21 9.84 -8.59
CA ASN A 24 13.94 9.87 -7.87
C ASN A 24 13.87 11.02 -6.84
N VAL A 25 14.98 11.31 -6.14
CA VAL A 25 15.06 12.45 -5.21
C VAL A 25 14.91 13.77 -5.97
N LEU A 26 15.62 13.95 -7.08
CA LEU A 26 15.56 15.18 -7.88
C LEU A 26 14.16 15.40 -8.48
N ILE A 27 13.51 14.34 -8.98
CA ILE A 27 12.14 14.42 -9.48
C ILE A 27 11.17 14.80 -8.35
N SER A 28 11.31 14.16 -7.19
CA SER A 28 10.46 14.43 -6.02
C SER A 28 10.63 15.88 -5.53
N GLU A 29 11.86 16.39 -5.52
CA GLU A 29 12.17 17.78 -5.18
C GLU A 29 11.52 18.76 -6.17
N ALA A 30 11.64 18.51 -7.47
CA ALA A 30 11.05 19.37 -8.50
C ALA A 30 9.51 19.39 -8.43
N ILE A 31 8.88 18.23 -8.21
CA ILE A 31 7.41 18.13 -8.00
C ILE A 31 7.01 18.86 -6.71
N GLY A 32 7.77 18.66 -5.63
CA GLY A 32 7.53 19.30 -4.34
C GLY A 32 7.64 20.82 -4.40
N TYR A 33 8.60 21.36 -5.16
CA TYR A 33 8.74 22.79 -5.43
C TYR A 33 7.50 23.38 -6.09
N GLY A 34 6.87 22.63 -7.02
CA GLY A 34 5.61 23.04 -7.63
C GLY A 34 4.43 22.96 -6.66
N CYS A 35 4.19 21.80 -6.07
CA CYS A 35 3.14 21.61 -5.07
C CYS A 35 3.36 20.34 -4.23
N THR A 36 3.59 20.53 -2.93
CA THR A 36 3.78 19.43 -1.98
C THR A 36 2.54 18.55 -1.80
N GLY A 37 1.33 19.10 -1.94
CA GLY A 37 0.09 18.34 -1.85
C GLY A 37 -0.11 17.36 -3.02
N ILE A 38 0.12 17.84 -4.26
CA ILE A 38 0.07 16.99 -5.46
C ILE A 38 1.21 15.97 -5.43
N GLY A 39 2.41 16.40 -5.05
CA GLY A 39 3.55 15.50 -4.86
C GLY A 39 3.26 14.38 -3.86
N THR A 40 2.63 14.70 -2.74
CA THR A 40 2.24 13.71 -1.72
C THR A 40 1.23 12.69 -2.27
N ALA A 41 0.25 13.13 -3.08
CA ALA A 41 -0.72 12.23 -3.69
C ALA A 41 -0.07 11.24 -4.67
N ILE A 42 0.83 11.75 -5.52
CA ILE A 42 1.57 10.95 -6.53
C ILE A 42 2.54 9.98 -5.85
N LEU A 43 3.44 10.50 -5.00
CA LEU A 43 4.50 9.72 -4.36
C LEU A 43 3.95 8.75 -3.30
N GLY A 44 2.69 8.91 -2.88
CA GLY A 44 1.99 7.96 -1.99
C GLY A 44 1.90 6.54 -2.56
N ASN A 45 1.92 6.40 -3.89
CA ASN A 45 1.95 5.09 -4.56
C ASN A 45 3.21 4.29 -4.18
N ASP A 46 4.36 4.94 -4.04
CA ASP A 46 5.64 4.30 -3.74
C ASP A 46 5.61 3.62 -2.37
N LEU A 47 4.96 4.26 -1.39
CA LEU A 47 4.78 3.70 -0.05
C LEU A 47 3.91 2.43 -0.10
N ALA A 48 2.84 2.44 -0.89
CA ALA A 48 1.96 1.29 -1.05
C ALA A 48 2.61 0.16 -1.86
N ALA A 49 3.45 0.50 -2.84
CA ALA A 49 4.18 -0.44 -3.70
C ALA A 49 5.35 -1.11 -2.97
N THR A 50 6.04 -0.41 -2.07
CA THR A 50 7.28 -0.90 -1.41
C THR A 50 7.11 -2.27 -0.73
N PRO A 51 6.07 -2.53 0.08
CA PRO A 51 5.86 -3.86 0.66
C PRO A 51 5.66 -4.97 -0.38
N ILE A 52 5.06 -4.65 -1.52
CA ILE A 52 4.85 -5.60 -2.63
C ILE A 52 6.18 -5.91 -3.31
N ILE A 53 6.99 -4.89 -3.56
CA ILE A 53 8.31 -5.03 -4.16
C ILE A 53 9.20 -5.92 -3.28
N LEU A 54 9.17 -5.70 -1.96
CA LEU A 54 10.02 -6.39 -0.99
C LEU A 54 9.56 -7.82 -0.67
N GLY A 55 8.25 -8.08 -0.63
CA GLY A 55 7.71 -9.34 -0.08
C GLY A 55 6.57 -9.97 -0.85
N GLY A 56 6.13 -9.40 -1.97
CA GLY A 56 5.09 -9.98 -2.82
C GLY A 56 5.62 -11.14 -3.67
N SER A 57 4.75 -12.09 -4.00
CA SER A 57 5.00 -13.06 -5.08
C SER A 57 4.97 -12.39 -6.45
N GLU A 58 5.48 -13.09 -7.46
CA GLU A 58 5.54 -12.55 -8.83
C GLU A 58 4.14 -12.28 -9.40
N GLU A 59 3.15 -13.10 -9.05
CA GLU A 59 1.75 -12.92 -9.42
C GLU A 59 1.18 -11.62 -8.83
N ILE A 60 1.50 -11.35 -7.56
CA ILE A 60 1.10 -10.12 -6.86
C ILE A 60 1.77 -8.91 -7.47
N LYS A 61 3.10 -8.96 -7.63
CA LYS A 61 3.88 -7.85 -8.17
C LYS A 61 3.39 -7.51 -9.58
N LYS A 62 3.24 -8.50 -10.46
CA LYS A 62 2.70 -8.30 -11.81
C LYS A 62 1.32 -7.65 -11.80
N LYS A 63 0.44 -8.08 -10.90
CA LYS A 63 -0.92 -7.53 -10.81
C LYS A 63 -0.94 -6.09 -10.31
N TYR A 64 -0.36 -5.81 -9.14
CA TYR A 64 -0.53 -4.51 -8.47
C TYR A 64 0.48 -3.47 -8.93
N LEU A 65 1.73 -3.86 -9.18
CA LEU A 65 2.73 -2.93 -9.73
C LEU A 65 2.46 -2.67 -11.21
N GLY A 66 1.99 -3.68 -11.95
CA GLY A 66 1.53 -3.51 -13.33
C GLY A 66 0.40 -2.48 -13.44
N GLN A 67 -0.59 -2.53 -12.55
CA GLN A 67 -1.65 -1.51 -12.50
C GLN A 67 -1.12 -0.08 -12.33
N LEU A 68 -0.13 0.15 -11.44
CA LEU A 68 0.46 1.48 -11.25
C LEU A 68 1.24 1.99 -12.47
N ILE A 69 1.67 1.08 -13.34
CA ILE A 69 2.46 1.40 -14.54
C ILE A 69 1.55 1.62 -15.74
N ASP A 70 0.58 0.72 -15.93
CA ASP A 70 -0.27 0.66 -17.11
C ASP A 70 -1.43 1.67 -17.04
N GLU A 71 -1.85 2.09 -15.83
CA GLU A 71 -2.99 2.98 -15.63
C GLU A 71 -2.65 4.14 -14.66
N PRO A 72 -3.27 5.33 -14.81
CA PRO A 72 -3.07 6.46 -13.91
C PRO A 72 -3.87 6.30 -12.61
N VAL A 73 -3.64 5.21 -11.89
CA VAL A 73 -4.36 4.87 -10.66
C VAL A 73 -3.56 5.22 -9.40
N MET A 74 -4.28 5.47 -8.31
CA MET A 74 -3.69 5.71 -7.00
C MET A 74 -3.78 4.47 -6.12
N ALA A 75 -2.81 4.32 -5.23
CA ALA A 75 -2.78 3.34 -4.17
C ALA A 75 -2.62 4.02 -2.81
N SER A 76 -2.98 3.30 -1.75
CA SER A 76 -2.95 3.83 -0.39
C SER A 76 -2.19 2.90 0.57
N TYR A 77 -1.37 3.52 1.40
CA TYR A 77 -0.60 2.86 2.46
C TYR A 77 -1.29 3.05 3.82
N CYS A 78 -1.90 1.98 4.34
CA CYS A 78 -2.77 2.03 5.52
C CYS A 78 -2.11 1.44 6.77
N VAL A 79 -1.33 2.26 7.46
CA VAL A 79 -0.65 1.91 8.72
C VAL A 79 -1.32 2.60 9.89
N THR A 80 -1.17 3.93 9.96
CA THR A 80 -2.14 4.94 10.45
C THR A 80 -3.32 4.47 11.30
N GLU A 81 -3.29 4.39 12.64
CA GLU A 81 -4.51 4.22 13.46
C GLU A 81 -4.74 5.38 14.44
N PRO A 82 -5.99 5.65 14.88
CA PRO A 82 -6.25 6.70 15.87
C PRO A 82 -5.44 6.58 17.16
N GLY A 83 -5.09 5.34 17.55
CA GLY A 83 -4.27 5.06 18.74
C GLY A 83 -2.84 4.61 18.44
N ALA A 84 -2.40 4.60 17.18
CA ALA A 84 -1.08 4.12 16.79
C ALA A 84 -0.56 4.86 15.54
N GLY A 85 0.35 5.82 15.77
CA GLY A 85 1.06 6.58 14.74
C GLY A 85 2.55 6.24 14.72
N SER A 86 3.34 6.94 15.55
CA SER A 86 4.78 6.68 15.71
C SER A 86 5.08 5.28 16.26
N ASP A 87 4.27 4.80 17.21
CA ASP A 87 4.31 3.41 17.66
C ASP A 87 3.39 2.53 16.79
N VAL A 88 3.87 2.19 15.59
CA VAL A 88 3.18 1.29 14.67
C VAL A 88 2.98 -0.10 15.29
N SER A 89 3.83 -0.51 16.22
CA SER A 89 3.69 -1.80 16.89
C SER A 89 2.43 -1.87 17.74
N GLY A 90 1.93 -0.73 18.23
CA GLY A 90 0.70 -0.62 19.01
C GLY A 90 -0.61 -0.78 18.21
N LEU A 91 -0.55 -1.02 16.90
CA LEU A 91 -1.74 -1.14 16.04
C LEU A 91 -2.68 -2.25 16.52
N LYS A 92 -3.99 -2.02 16.35
CA LYS A 92 -5.09 -2.87 16.80
C LYS A 92 -5.90 -3.48 15.66
N THR A 93 -5.76 -3.01 14.42
CA THR A 93 -6.44 -3.63 13.26
C THR A 93 -6.06 -5.10 13.18
N LYS A 94 -7.06 -5.98 13.08
CA LYS A 94 -6.90 -7.43 13.06
C LYS A 94 -7.24 -7.99 11.69
N ALA A 95 -6.51 -9.02 11.27
CA ALA A 95 -6.81 -9.84 10.12
C ALA A 95 -6.97 -11.29 10.59
N VAL A 96 -8.17 -11.86 10.47
CA VAL A 96 -8.48 -13.22 10.92
C VAL A 96 -8.79 -14.10 9.72
N LYS A 97 -8.06 -15.21 9.57
CA LYS A 97 -8.31 -16.17 8.50
C LYS A 97 -9.66 -16.88 8.71
N LYS A 98 -10.50 -16.92 7.68
CA LYS A 98 -11.76 -17.67 7.61
C LYS A 98 -11.81 -18.46 6.30
N GLY A 99 -11.48 -19.75 6.36
CA GLY A 99 -11.34 -20.59 5.16
C GLY A 99 -10.19 -20.10 4.28
N ASP A 100 -10.48 -19.80 3.02
CA ASP A 100 -9.54 -19.23 2.06
C ASP A 100 -9.50 -17.69 2.07
N ASP A 101 -10.26 -17.07 2.97
CA ASP A 101 -10.34 -15.62 3.10
C ASP A 101 -9.71 -15.13 4.42
N TRP A 102 -9.51 -13.81 4.50
CA TRP A 102 -9.13 -13.03 5.66
C TRP A 102 -10.22 -12.01 5.92
N VAL A 103 -10.65 -11.89 7.17
CA VAL A 103 -11.54 -10.82 7.61
C VAL A 103 -10.71 -9.76 8.31
N ILE A 104 -10.71 -8.56 7.77
CA ILE A 104 -10.02 -7.41 8.36
C ILE A 104 -11.02 -6.55 9.12
N ASN A 105 -10.69 -6.24 10.38
CA ASN A 105 -11.49 -5.38 11.25
C ASN A 105 -10.59 -4.42 12.02
N GLY A 106 -10.87 -3.12 11.91
CA GLY A 106 -10.12 -2.05 12.56
C GLY A 106 -10.44 -0.70 11.92
N SER A 107 -9.78 0.34 12.41
CA SER A 107 -9.92 1.71 11.91
C SER A 107 -8.56 2.28 11.52
N LYS A 108 -8.49 2.86 10.32
CA LYS A 108 -7.31 3.57 9.85
C LYS A 108 -7.56 5.07 9.83
N MET A 109 -6.51 5.87 10.01
CA MET A 109 -6.59 7.33 10.13
C MET A 109 -5.48 8.00 9.31
N TRP A 110 -5.79 9.16 8.72
CA TRP A 110 -4.86 9.98 7.92
C TRP A 110 -4.29 9.25 6.69
N ILE A 111 -5.13 8.51 5.98
CA ILE A 111 -4.71 7.72 4.82
C ILE A 111 -4.72 8.58 3.55
N THR A 112 -3.52 8.94 3.08
CA THR A 112 -3.33 9.57 1.76
C THR A 112 -3.94 8.70 0.67
N ASN A 113 -4.62 9.35 -0.28
CA ASN A 113 -5.38 8.72 -1.37
C ASN A 113 -6.57 7.85 -0.93
N GLY A 114 -6.92 7.82 0.37
CA GLY A 114 -7.87 6.83 0.89
C GLY A 114 -9.26 6.84 0.24
N GLY A 115 -9.69 7.99 -0.29
CA GLY A 115 -10.98 8.13 -1.00
C GLY A 115 -10.93 7.83 -2.50
N VAL A 116 -9.74 7.71 -3.11
CA VAL A 116 -9.55 7.57 -4.57
C VAL A 116 -8.67 6.39 -4.97
N ALA A 117 -8.09 5.67 -4.01
CA ALA A 117 -7.21 4.55 -4.27
C ALA A 117 -7.95 3.36 -4.88
N SER A 118 -7.33 2.75 -5.90
CA SER A 118 -7.78 1.51 -6.56
C SER A 118 -7.44 0.27 -5.74
N TRP A 119 -6.42 0.36 -4.88
CA TRP A 119 -6.05 -0.70 -3.96
C TRP A 119 -5.31 -0.15 -2.73
N PHE A 120 -5.32 -0.96 -1.67
CA PHE A 120 -4.78 -0.58 -0.37
C PHE A 120 -3.78 -1.62 0.11
N PHE A 121 -2.60 -1.18 0.54
CA PHE A 121 -1.78 -1.95 1.46
C PHE A 121 -2.30 -1.71 2.88
N VAL A 122 -2.70 -2.75 3.59
CA VAL A 122 -3.19 -2.63 4.98
C VAL A 122 -2.31 -3.40 5.93
N LEU A 123 -1.82 -2.68 6.94
CA LEU A 123 -1.11 -3.27 8.05
C LEU A 123 -2.09 -3.73 9.13
N ALA A 124 -2.11 -5.03 9.40
CA ALA A 124 -2.98 -5.64 10.39
C ALA A 124 -2.24 -6.73 11.18
N ARG A 125 -2.70 -7.01 12.40
CA ARG A 125 -2.24 -8.13 13.23
C ARG A 125 -3.01 -9.39 12.87
N THR A 126 -2.29 -10.44 12.53
CA THR A 126 -2.87 -11.78 12.36
C THR A 126 -2.82 -12.62 13.63
N ASP A 127 -1.88 -12.34 14.52
CA ASP A 127 -1.72 -13.03 15.80
C ASP A 127 -2.54 -12.32 16.89
N PRO A 128 -3.45 -13.02 17.59
CA PRO A 128 -4.25 -12.43 18.67
C PRO A 128 -3.44 -12.15 19.95
N ASP A 129 -2.23 -12.69 20.11
CA ASP A 129 -1.40 -12.47 21.31
C ASP A 129 -0.81 -11.04 21.33
N PRO A 130 -1.23 -10.17 22.27
CA PRO A 130 -0.71 -8.81 22.38
C PRO A 130 0.77 -8.76 22.80
N ARG A 131 1.33 -9.84 23.35
CA ARG A 131 2.74 -9.93 23.76
C ARG A 131 3.66 -10.32 22.61
N ARG A 132 3.10 -10.74 21.47
CA ARG A 132 3.89 -11.10 20.29
C ARG A 132 4.56 -9.83 19.74
N ARG A 133 5.90 -9.83 19.79
CA ARG A 133 6.72 -8.75 19.22
C ARG A 133 6.36 -8.52 17.75
N SER A 134 6.26 -7.26 17.37
CA SER A 134 5.90 -6.79 16.03
C SER A 134 6.71 -7.46 14.92
N GLY A 135 8.00 -7.76 15.15
CA GLY A 135 8.85 -8.45 14.17
C GLY A 135 8.48 -9.91 13.85
N LYS A 136 7.53 -10.53 14.55
CA LYS A 136 7.02 -11.89 14.28
C LYS A 136 5.50 -11.96 14.09
N SER A 137 4.83 -10.81 14.00
CA SER A 137 3.41 -10.70 13.66
C SER A 137 3.32 -10.62 12.14
N ILE A 138 2.65 -11.58 11.51
CA ILE A 138 2.54 -11.63 10.04
C ILE A 138 1.83 -10.36 9.54
N TYR A 139 2.49 -9.66 8.64
CA TYR A 139 1.96 -8.54 7.87
C TYR A 139 1.14 -9.12 6.71
N LEU A 140 -0.15 -8.84 6.68
CA LEU A 140 -1.07 -9.33 5.65
C LEU A 140 -2.17 -8.27 5.49
N LEU A 141 -2.69 -7.88 4.32
CA LEU A 141 -2.70 -8.43 2.97
C LEU A 141 -3.04 -7.27 1.99
N LEU A 142 -2.69 -7.40 0.71
CA LEU A 142 -3.11 -6.50 -0.36
C LEU A 142 -4.61 -6.59 -0.62
N LEU A 143 -5.31 -5.46 -0.45
CA LEU A 143 -6.72 -5.33 -0.74
C LEU A 143 -6.92 -4.83 -2.18
N TRP A 144 -7.56 -5.63 -3.01
CA TRP A 144 -8.29 -5.11 -4.17
C TRP A 144 -9.66 -4.62 -3.70
N MET A 145 -9.95 -3.33 -3.87
CA MET A 145 -11.27 -2.77 -3.57
C MET A 145 -11.78 -2.00 -4.78
N VAL A 146 -12.85 -2.53 -5.41
CA VAL A 146 -13.75 -1.69 -6.20
C VAL A 146 -14.50 -0.80 -5.22
N MET A 147 -14.52 0.51 -5.48
CA MET A 147 -15.20 1.52 -4.67
C MET A 147 -16.60 1.04 -4.22
N LEU A 148 -16.71 0.71 -2.94
CA LEU A 148 -17.96 0.53 -2.25
C LEU A 148 -17.90 1.45 -1.03
N LYS A 149 -18.65 2.56 -1.09
CA LYS A 149 -18.73 3.57 -0.04
C LYS A 149 -19.24 2.93 1.26
N GLY A 150 -18.54 3.14 2.38
CA GLY A 150 -19.09 2.92 3.73
C GLY A 150 -18.93 1.53 4.35
N PHE A 151 -17.75 0.90 4.31
CA PHE A 151 -17.54 -0.37 5.00
C PHE A 151 -17.08 -0.25 6.47
N THR A 152 -17.67 -1.11 7.30
CA THR A 152 -17.31 -1.35 8.72
C THR A 152 -16.48 -2.65 8.92
N SER A 153 -16.44 -3.55 7.91
CA SER A 153 -15.62 -4.77 7.89
C SER A 153 -15.47 -5.32 6.46
N VAL A 154 -14.31 -5.86 6.10
CA VAL A 154 -14.05 -6.36 4.72
C VAL A 154 -13.54 -7.81 4.74
N ARG A 155 -14.08 -8.65 3.83
CA ARG A 155 -13.59 -10.00 3.52
C ARG A 155 -12.59 -9.94 2.37
N VAL A 156 -11.46 -10.61 2.49
CA VAL A 156 -10.33 -10.55 1.57
C VAL A 156 -9.92 -11.94 1.18
N LYS A 157 -9.77 -12.26 -0.11
CA LYS A 157 -9.25 -13.56 -0.53
C LYS A 157 -7.77 -13.67 -0.18
N LYS A 158 -7.31 -14.86 0.19
CA LYS A 158 -5.89 -15.19 0.37
C LYS A 158 -5.11 -14.84 -0.90
N VAL A 159 -4.07 -14.02 -0.77
CA VAL A 159 -3.14 -13.67 -1.83
C VAL A 159 -1.73 -13.94 -1.26
N PHE A 160 -1.19 -15.12 -1.56
CA PHE A 160 0.23 -15.46 -1.41
C PHE A 160 0.78 -15.68 -2.81
#